data_AF-A0A2H0S3Q5-F1
#
_entry.id   AF-A0A2H0S3Q5-F1
#
_cell.length_a   1.000
_cell.length_b   1.000
_cell.length_c   1.000
_cell.angle_alpha   90.00
_cell.angle_beta   90.00
_cell.angle_gamma   90.00
#
_symmetry.space_group_name_H-M   'P 1'
#
loop_
_entity.id
_entity.type
_entity.pdbx_description
1 polymer ?
#
loop_
_entity_poly.entity_id
_entity_poly.type
_entity_poly.pdbx_seq_one_letter_code
_entity_poly.pdbx_strand_id
1 'polypeptide(L)'
;MSPSASTGTDNRQMAEQIYDMLMGDIEPDLLLANIPGLDEKYKGETDAEHKARMKKYKDAYEKFDVELAEFMGKVKQETRENKRNALKEKEQVSREEESDKIADIESAFT
;
A
#
# COMPACT_ATOMS: atom_id res chain seq x y z
N MET A 1 25.99 9.65 -9.43
CA MET A 1 24.66 9.79 -8.82
C MET A 1 24.57 8.76 -7.71
N SER A 2 24.62 9.19 -6.45
CA SER A 2 24.56 8.29 -5.30
C SER A 2 23.09 7.99 -4.97
N PRO A 3 22.65 6.72 -4.96
CA PRO A 3 21.36 6.39 -4.35
C PRO A 3 21.57 6.04 -2.87
N SER A 4 20.46 6.00 -2.12
CA SER A 4 20.32 5.23 -0.87
C SER A 4 20.59 5.94 0.46
N ALA A 5 19.90 7.06 0.71
CA ALA A 5 19.57 7.47 2.08
C ALA A 5 18.06 7.79 2.29
N SER A 6 17.31 8.16 1.24
CA SER A 6 15.88 8.53 1.40
C SER A 6 14.93 7.33 1.51
N THR A 7 15.26 6.19 0.91
CA THR A 7 14.32 5.05 0.78
C THR A 7 13.85 4.46 2.11
N GLY A 8 14.66 4.52 3.17
CA GLY A 8 14.30 3.99 4.49
C GLY A 8 13.26 4.85 5.23
N THR A 9 13.41 6.17 5.14
CA THR A 9 12.50 7.14 5.77
C THR A 9 11.16 7.17 5.05
N ASP A 10 11.19 7.15 3.71
CA ASP A 10 10.01 7.19 2.86
C ASP A 10 9.13 5.94 3.07
N ASN A 11 9.74 4.75 3.14
CA ASN A 11 9.02 3.50 3.40
C ASN A 11 8.35 3.47 4.77
N ARG A 12 9.00 4.05 5.79
CA ARG A 12 8.45 4.12 7.14
C ARG A 12 7.23 5.05 7.19
N GLN A 13 7.34 6.24 6.62
CA GLN A 13 6.22 7.18 6.57
C GLN A 13 5.02 6.60 5.83
N MET A 14 5.26 5.89 4.73
CA MET A 14 4.21 5.21 3.99
C MET A 14 3.56 4.10 4.82
N ALA A 15 4.34 3.32 5.57
CA ALA A 15 3.79 2.28 6.46
C ALA A 15 2.93 2.88 7.57
N GLU A 16 3.36 3.99 8.17
CA GLU A 16 2.60 4.73 9.19
C GLU A 16 1.28 5.28 8.62
N GLN A 17 1.30 5.83 7.40
CA GLN A 17 0.10 6.29 6.71
C GLN A 17 -0.89 5.17 6.38
N ILE A 18 -0.39 4.01 5.90
CA ILE A 18 -1.24 2.85 5.63
C ILE A 18 -1.87 2.34 6.93
N TYR A 19 -1.08 2.28 8.00
CA TYR A 19 -1.58 1.88 9.31
C TYR A 19 -2.72 2.82 9.78
N ASP A 20 -2.49 4.13 9.81
CA ASP A 20 -3.49 5.09 10.30
C ASP A 20 -4.74 5.13 9.40
N MET A 21 -4.57 4.99 8.08
CA MET A 21 -5.68 4.91 7.12
C MET A 21 -6.60 3.71 7.41
N LEU A 22 -6.04 2.53 7.65
CA LEU A 22 -6.84 1.33 7.93
C LEU A 22 -7.38 1.34 9.37
N MET A 23 -6.54 1.70 10.34
CA MET A 23 -6.92 1.68 11.75
C MET A 23 -7.94 2.77 12.11
N GLY A 24 -7.98 3.88 11.36
CA GLY A 24 -8.89 5.00 11.63
C GLY A 24 -10.38 4.61 11.61
N ASP A 25 -10.77 3.70 10.72
CA ASP A 25 -12.14 3.21 10.63
C ASP A 25 -12.43 2.04 11.59
N ILE A 26 -11.38 1.44 12.16
CA ILE A 26 -11.47 0.28 13.07
C ILE A 26 -11.52 0.73 14.52
N GLU A 27 -10.47 1.43 14.95
CA GLU A 27 -10.28 1.90 16.33
C GLU A 27 -9.47 3.20 16.33
N PRO A 28 -10.12 4.37 16.43
CA PRO A 28 -9.44 5.66 16.37
C PRO A 28 -8.47 5.88 17.54
N ASP A 29 -8.65 5.19 18.67
CA ASP A 29 -7.72 5.27 19.79
C ASP A 29 -6.34 4.68 19.48
N LEU A 30 -6.29 3.74 18.54
CA LEU A 30 -5.06 3.07 18.13
C LEU A 30 -4.34 3.79 16.98
N LEU A 31 -4.80 4.97 16.56
CA LEU A 31 -4.05 5.84 15.65
C LEU A 31 -2.73 6.26 16.28
N LEU A 32 -1.67 6.36 15.47
CA LEU A 32 -0.31 6.62 15.95
C LEU A 32 -0.21 7.93 16.76
N ALA A 33 -0.98 8.94 16.38
CA ALA A 33 -1.05 10.21 17.09
C ALA A 33 -1.70 10.12 18.48
N ASN A 34 -2.56 9.13 18.70
CA ASN A 34 -3.37 8.98 19.91
C ASN A 34 -2.72 8.06 20.95
N ILE A 35 -1.90 7.09 20.51
CA ILE A 35 -1.23 6.12 21.38
C ILE A 35 -0.50 6.77 22.57
N PRO A 36 0.30 7.84 22.42
CA PRO A 36 1.02 8.45 23.55
C PRO A 36 0.10 9.04 24.63
N GLY A 37 -1.15 9.36 24.29
CA GLY A 37 -2.13 9.97 25.20
C GLY A 37 -3.05 8.98 25.91
N LEU A 38 -2.98 7.68 25.59
CA LEU A 38 -3.93 6.70 26.10
C LEU A 38 -3.84 6.52 27.63
N ASP A 39 -2.64 6.55 28.19
CA ASP A 39 -2.45 6.37 29.64
C ASP A 39 -3.13 7.49 30.44
N GLU A 40 -3.04 8.74 29.97
CA GLU A 40 -3.73 9.85 30.62
C GLU A 40 -5.24 9.83 30.33
N LYS A 41 -5.65 9.45 29.10
CA LYS A 41 -7.07 9.31 28.72
C LYS A 41 -7.81 8.31 29.61
N TYR A 42 -7.14 7.22 29.99
CA TYR A 42 -7.71 6.12 30.79
C TYR A 42 -7.24 6.12 32.25
N LYS A 43 -6.71 7.26 32.71
CA LYS A 43 -6.26 7.40 34.09
C LYS A 43 -7.42 7.16 35.05
N GLY A 44 -7.26 6.20 35.95
CA GLY A 44 -8.27 5.84 36.93
C GLY A 44 -9.33 4.87 36.43
N GLU A 45 -9.15 4.28 35.24
CA GLU A 45 -9.97 3.14 34.84
C GLU A 45 -9.88 2.00 35.86
N THR A 46 -10.99 1.33 36.08
CA THR A 46 -11.05 0.10 36.88
C THR A 46 -10.49 -1.09 36.09
N ASP A 47 -10.12 -2.16 36.79
CA ASP A 47 -9.64 -3.40 36.15
C ASP A 47 -10.66 -3.97 35.13
N ALA A 48 -11.96 -3.81 35.42
CA ALA A 48 -13.03 -4.25 34.53
C ALA A 48 -13.08 -3.43 33.22
N GLU A 49 -12.93 -2.11 33.33
CA GLU A 49 -12.88 -1.20 32.19
C GLU A 49 -11.61 -1.41 31.36
N HIS A 50 -10.46 -1.57 32.03
CA HIS A 50 -9.19 -1.92 31.39
C HIS A 50 -9.33 -3.20 30.56
N LYS A 51 -9.89 -4.26 31.16
CA LYS A 51 -10.09 -5.54 30.48
C LYS A 51 -11.03 -5.42 29.28
N ALA A 52 -12.11 -4.65 29.40
CA ALA A 52 -13.03 -4.40 28.30
C ALA A 52 -12.34 -3.65 27.16
N ARG A 53 -11.54 -2.62 27.48
CA ARG A 53 -10.73 -1.86 26.51
C ARG A 53 -9.70 -2.73 25.80
N MET A 54 -8.95 -3.56 26.54
CA MET A 54 -7.99 -4.49 25.95
C MET A 54 -8.65 -5.52 25.04
N LYS A 55 -9.85 -5.98 25.39
CA LYS A 55 -10.63 -6.84 24.50
C LYS A 55 -11.00 -6.10 23.20
N LYS A 56 -11.49 -4.86 23.30
CA LYS A 56 -11.80 -4.01 22.14
C LYS A 56 -10.59 -3.85 21.22
N TYR A 57 -9.42 -3.55 21.80
CA TYR A 57 -8.19 -3.38 21.02
C TYR A 57 -7.71 -4.69 20.38
N LYS A 58 -7.87 -5.83 21.06
CA LYS A 58 -7.59 -7.14 20.46
C LYS A 58 -8.48 -7.40 19.24
N ASP A 59 -9.78 -7.18 19.37
CA ASP A 59 -10.72 -7.36 18.27
C ASP A 59 -10.41 -6.37 17.11
N ALA A 60 -9.95 -5.15 17.42
CA ALA A 60 -9.52 -4.16 16.44
C ALA A 60 -8.29 -4.63 15.63
N TYR A 61 -7.25 -5.17 16.28
CA TYR A 61 -6.09 -5.71 15.57
C TYR A 61 -6.44 -6.91 14.69
N GLU A 62 -7.35 -7.78 15.14
CA GLU A 62 -7.84 -8.89 14.31
C GLU A 62 -8.54 -8.37 13.04
N LYS A 63 -9.32 -7.29 13.14
CA LYS A 63 -9.94 -6.64 11.97
C LYS A 63 -8.89 -5.98 11.08
N PHE A 64 -7.90 -5.33 11.67
CA PHE A 64 -6.81 -4.67 10.94
C PHE A 64 -6.02 -5.66 10.08
N ASP A 65 -5.69 -6.84 10.63
CA ASP A 65 -4.97 -7.87 9.89
C ASP A 65 -5.72 -8.31 8.63
N VAL A 66 -7.05 -8.44 8.72
CA VAL A 66 -7.91 -8.78 7.58
C VAL A 66 -7.91 -7.66 6.54
N GLU A 67 -8.15 -6.41 6.96
CA GLU A 67 -8.20 -5.27 6.04
C GLU A 67 -6.86 -5.00 5.37
N LEU A 68 -5.75 -5.16 6.10
CA LEU A 68 -4.40 -5.04 5.56
C LEU A 68 -4.13 -6.12 4.52
N ALA A 69 -4.53 -7.37 4.79
CA ALA A 69 -4.37 -8.47 3.84
C ALA A 69 -5.15 -8.21 2.54
N GLU A 70 -6.39 -7.70 2.64
CA GLU A 70 -7.20 -7.32 1.49
C GLU A 70 -6.58 -6.16 0.71
N PHE A 71 -6.13 -5.11 1.40
CA PHE A 71 -5.46 -3.97 0.79
C PHE A 71 -4.21 -4.39 0.02
N MET A 72 -3.33 -5.18 0.64
CA MET A 72 -2.13 -5.71 0.00
C MET A 72 -2.45 -6.63 -1.18
N GLY A 73 -3.55 -7.37 -1.11
CA GLY A 73 -4.09 -8.17 -2.20
C GLY A 73 -4.43 -7.31 -3.43
N LYS A 74 -5.15 -6.20 -3.22
CA LYS A 74 -5.52 -5.24 -4.28
C LYS A 74 -4.29 -4.59 -4.92
N VAL A 75 -3.36 -4.09 -4.10
CA VAL A 75 -2.10 -3.49 -4.58
C VAL A 75 -1.31 -4.46 -5.46
N LYS A 76 -1.23 -5.74 -5.04
CA LYS A 76 -0.55 -6.78 -5.81
C LYS A 76 -1.26 -7.07 -7.14
N GLN A 77 -2.58 -7.06 -7.17
CA GLN A 77 -3.37 -7.23 -8.39
C GLN A 77 -3.12 -6.07 -9.36
N GLU A 78 -3.28 -4.82 -8.91
CA GLU A 78 -3.05 -3.63 -9.73
C GLU A 78 -1.63 -3.60 -10.30
N THR A 79 -0.64 -3.96 -9.47
CA THR A 79 0.76 -4.07 -9.92
C THR A 79 0.91 -5.09 -11.06
N ARG A 80 0.22 -6.23 -10.99
CA ARG A 80 0.26 -7.25 -12.05
C ARG A 80 -0.41 -6.75 -13.33
N GLU A 81 -1.55 -6.08 -13.20
CA GLU A 81 -2.29 -5.52 -14.33
C GLU A 81 -1.49 -4.42 -15.03
N ASN A 82 -0.92 -3.48 -14.27
CA ASN A 82 -0.07 -2.42 -14.79
C ASN A 82 1.16 -2.97 -15.52
N LYS A 83 1.83 -3.99 -14.95
CA LYS A 83 2.95 -4.66 -15.62
C LYS A 83 2.53 -5.30 -16.94
N ARG A 84 1.40 -5.99 -16.95
CA ARG A 84 0.87 -6.62 -18.17
C ARG A 84 0.53 -5.58 -19.24
N ASN A 85 -0.09 -4.47 -18.86
CA ASN A 85 -0.46 -3.41 -19.79
C ASN A 85 0.79 -2.72 -20.36
N ALA A 86 1.78 -2.41 -19.52
CA ALA A 86 3.04 -1.83 -19.97
C ALA A 86 3.82 -2.74 -20.94
N LEU A 87 3.77 -4.06 -20.75
CA LEU A 87 4.37 -5.02 -21.69
C LEU A 87 3.61 -5.05 -23.02
N LYS A 88 2.28 -5.07 -22.98
CA LYS A 88 1.44 -5.04 -24.20
C LYS A 88 1.65 -3.76 -25.01
N GLU A 89 1.72 -2.61 -24.36
CA GLU A 89 2.00 -1.34 -25.00
C GLU A 89 3.37 -1.35 -25.69
N LYS A 90 4.40 -1.87 -25.01
CA LYS A 90 5.74 -2.02 -25.62
C LYS A 90 5.75 -2.99 -26.79
N GLU A 91 5.03 -4.11 -26.69
CA GLU A 91 4.90 -5.06 -27.80
C GLU A 91 4.19 -4.43 -29.00
N GLN A 92 3.14 -3.62 -28.77
CA GLN A 92 2.43 -2.92 -29.83
C GLN A 92 3.34 -1.90 -30.53
N VAL A 93 4.02 -1.06 -29.77
CA VAL A 93 4.99 -0.09 -30.33
C VAL A 93 6.08 -0.81 -31.13
N SER A 94 6.62 -1.91 -30.61
CA SER A 94 7.62 -2.70 -31.34
C SER A 94 7.09 -3.26 -32.66
N ARG A 95 5.83 -3.70 -32.72
CA ARG A 95 5.21 -4.20 -33.95
C ARG A 95 4.98 -3.10 -34.97
N GLU A 96 4.57 -1.92 -34.51
CA GLU A 96 4.40 -0.74 -35.37
C GLU A 96 5.76 -0.33 -35.98
N GLU A 97 6.82 -0.25 -35.17
CA GLU A 97 8.18 0.03 -35.66
C GLU A 97 8.72 -1.05 -36.61
N GLU A 98 8.41 -2.33 -36.38
CA GLU A 98 8.79 -3.41 -37.29
C GLU A 98 8.05 -3.31 -38.63
N SER A 99 6.76 -2.98 -38.61
CA SER A 99 5.96 -2.77 -39.81
C SER A 99 6.49 -1.61 -40.65
N ASP A 100 6.86 -0.50 -40.01
CA ASP A 100 7.45 0.66 -40.69
C ASP A 100 8.80 0.31 -41.33
N LYS A 101 9.67 -0.40 -40.60
CA LYS A 101 10.97 -0.86 -41.13
C LYS A 101 10.81 -1.80 -42.32
N ILE A 102 9.82 -2.69 -42.30
CA ILE A 102 9.54 -3.60 -43.42
C ILE A 102 9.08 -2.80 -44.65
N ALA A 103 8.17 -1.84 -44.46
CA ALA A 103 7.70 -0.98 -45.56
C ALA A 103 8.84 -0.16 -46.18
N ASP A 104 9.76 0.37 -45.36
CA ASP A 104 10.95 1.07 -45.84
C ASP A 104 11.85 0.15 -46.68
N ILE A 105 12.08 -1.09 -46.22
CA ILE A 105 12.87 -2.07 -46.97
C ILE A 105 12.20 -2.39 -48.30
N GLU A 106 10.89 -2.65 -48.33
CA GLU A 106 10.15 -2.94 -49.56
C GLU A 106 10.25 -1.80 -50.57
N SER A 107 10.13 -0.55 -50.11
CA SER A 107 10.27 0.64 -50.97
C SER A 107 11.66 0.77 -51.61
N ALA A 108 12.70 0.25 -50.97
CA ALA A 108 14.07 0.30 -51.49
C ALA A 108 14.34 -0.69 -52.63
N PHE A 109 13.46 -1.68 -52.83
CA PHE A 109 13.60 -2.73 -53.86
C PHE A 109 12.64 -2.56 -55.05
N THR A 110 11.76 -1.56 -55.01
CA THR A 110 10.83 -1.17 -56.10
C THR A 110 11.24 0.13 -56.77
#